data_AF-A0A315XBU0-F1
#
_entry.id   AF-A0A315XBU0-F1
#
_cell.length_a   1.000
_cell.length_b   1.000
_cell.length_c   1.000
_cell.angle_alpha   90.00
_cell.angle_beta   90.00
_cell.angle_gamma   90.00
#
_symmetry.space_group_name_H-M   'P 1'
#
loop_
_entity.id
_entity.type
_entity.pdbx_description
1 polymer ?
#
loop_
_entity_poly.entity_id
_entity_poly.type
_entity_poly.pdbx_seq_one_letter_code
_entity_poly.pdbx_strand_id
1 'polypeptide(L)' 'MATAKHPLREQFESARRREAFFSFLAGTGIGIITFDTWVSPWSGVPGGFAIGGLAYALVFGYETLMWRRNHGR' A
#
# COMPACT_ATOMS: atom_id res chain seq x y z
N MET A 1 -31.55 -5.83 4.27
CA MET A 1 -31.02 -4.96 5.34
C MET A 1 -29.52 -5.19 5.40
N ALA A 2 -28.70 -4.19 5.06
CA ALA A 2 -27.25 -4.33 5.14
C ALA A 2 -26.87 -4.49 6.61
N THR A 3 -26.32 -5.64 6.98
CA THR A 3 -25.76 -5.86 8.32
C THR A 3 -24.68 -4.79 8.51
N ALA A 4 -24.90 -3.85 9.44
CA ALA A 4 -23.93 -2.80 9.73
C ALA A 4 -22.58 -3.47 10.05
N LYS A 5 -21.52 -3.12 9.30
CA LYS A 5 -20.19 -3.65 9.58
C LYS A 5 -19.80 -3.20 10.99
N HIS A 6 -19.17 -4.09 11.74
CA HIS A 6 -18.67 -3.77 13.08
C HIS A 6 -17.79 -2.51 13.02
N PRO A 7 -17.97 -1.49 13.88
CA PRO A 7 -17.28 -0.19 13.76
C PRO A 7 -15.75 -0.31 13.72
N LEU A 8 -15.18 -1.29 14.45
CA LEU A 8 -13.75 -1.61 14.40
C LEU A 8 -13.27 -2.03 12.99
N ARG A 9 -14.10 -2.75 12.24
CA ARG A 9 -13.76 -3.19 10.88
C ARG A 9 -13.71 -2.02 9.91
N GLU A 10 -14.60 -1.04 10.06
CA GLU A 10 -14.59 0.16 9.22
C GLU A 10 -13.37 1.04 9.50
N GLN A 11 -13.04 1.25 10.77
CA GLN A 11 -11.84 1.98 11.17
C GLN A 11 -10.59 1.30 10.62
N PHE A 12 -10.45 -0.02 10.78
CA PHE A 12 -9.36 -0.79 10.21
C PHE A 12 -9.28 -0.67 8.68
N GLU A 13 -10.40 -0.82 7.96
CA GLU A 13 -10.40 -0.70 6.50
C GLU A 13 -9.97 0.69 6.03
N SER A 14 -10.34 1.75 6.76
CA SER A 14 -9.92 3.12 6.45
C SER A 14 -8.44 3.37 6.75
N ALA A 15 -7.95 2.92 7.90
CA ALA A 15 -6.55 3.04 8.30
C ALA A 15 -5.64 2.29 7.33
N ARG A 16 -5.97 1.02 7.02
CA ARG A 16 -5.22 0.20 6.05
C ARG A 16 -5.11 0.82 4.68
N ARG A 17 -6.20 1.38 4.15
CA ARG A 17 -6.16 2.05 2.84
C ARG A 17 -5.26 3.27 2.88
N ARG A 18 -5.32 4.03 3.98
CA ARG A 18 -4.49 5.22 4.18
C ARG A 18 -3.01 4.85 4.28
N GLU A 19 -2.67 3.87 5.08
CA GLU A 19 -1.28 3.39 5.27
C GLU A 19 -0.72 2.80 3.97
N ALA A 20 -1.49 1.95 3.30
CA ALA A 20 -1.10 1.42 1.98
C ALA A 20 -0.89 2.56 0.96
N PHE A 21 -1.76 3.56 0.93
CA PHE A 21 -1.60 4.72 0.04
C PHE A 21 -0.34 5.55 0.36
N PHE A 22 -0.04 5.80 1.64
CA PHE A 22 1.19 6.51 1.99
C PHE A 22 2.46 5.71 1.68
N SER A 23 2.42 4.39 1.87
CA SER A 23 3.53 3.51 1.45
C SER A 23 3.71 3.50 -0.06
N PHE A 24 2.63 3.55 -0.84
CA PHE A 24 2.67 3.72 -2.29
C PHE A 24 3.36 5.03 -2.68
N LEU A 25 2.97 6.15 -2.06
CA LEU A 25 3.54 7.46 -2.38
C LEU A 25 5.04 7.50 -2.05
N ALA A 26 5.43 7.02 -0.87
CA ALA A 26 6.82 6.95 -0.46
C ALA A 26 7.64 6.04 -1.38
N GLY A 27 7.13 4.83 -1.64
CA GLY A 27 7.77 3.87 -2.54
C GLY A 27 7.89 4.38 -3.98
N THR A 28 6.88 5.09 -4.47
CA THR A 28 6.90 5.72 -5.79
C THR A 28 7.99 6.79 -5.86
N GLY A 29 8.05 7.71 -4.89
CA GLY A 29 9.09 8.74 -4.85
C GLY A 29 10.49 8.14 -4.84
N ILE A 30 10.73 7.14 -3.98
CA ILE A 30 12.02 6.42 -3.92
C ILE A 30 12.32 5.73 -5.26
N GLY A 31 11.33 5.06 -5.84
CA GLY A 31 11.48 4.35 -7.12
C GLY A 31 11.78 5.29 -8.28
N ILE A 32 11.11 6.46 -8.36
CA ILE A 32 11.40 7.46 -9.40
C ILE A 32 12.86 7.89 -9.30
N ILE A 33 13.29 8.35 -8.12
CA ILE A 33 14.67 8.82 -7.91
C ILE A 33 15.66 7.72 -8.27
N THR A 34 15.42 6.49 -7.82
CA THR A 34 16.35 5.37 -8.03
C THR A 34 16.46 5.00 -9.51
N PHE A 35 15.33 4.83 -10.22
CA PHE A 35 15.35 4.42 -11.61
C PHE A 35 15.80 5.54 -12.55
N ASP A 36 15.43 6.78 -12.27
CA ASP A 36 15.89 7.96 -13.02
C ASP A 36 17.40 8.13 -12.92
N THR A 37 17.96 7.96 -11.71
CA THR A 37 19.39 8.15 -11.44
C THR A 37 20.26 7.01 -11.95
N TRP A 38 19.85 5.75 -11.72
CA TRP A 38 20.76 4.59 -11.84
C TRP A 38 20.43 3.65 -13.02
N VAL A 39 19.25 3.77 -13.63
CA VAL A 39 18.83 2.88 -14.72
C VAL A 39 18.73 3.65 -16.03
N SER A 40 17.79 4.59 -16.11
CA SER A 40 17.70 5.57 -17.19
C SER A 40 16.65 6.65 -16.85
N PRO A 41 16.80 7.87 -17.39
CA PRO A 41 15.83 8.93 -17.14
C PRO A 41 14.39 8.59 -17.57
N TRP A 42 14.23 7.84 -18.66
CA TRP A 42 12.92 7.40 -19.14
C TRP A 42 12.26 6.33 -18.27
N SER A 43 13.04 5.65 -17.44
CA SER A 43 12.55 4.59 -16.54
C SER A 43 12.16 5.07 -15.15
N GLY A 44 12.42 6.34 -14.80
CA GLY A 44 12.09 6.90 -13.50
C GLY A 44 10.61 6.72 -13.13
N VAL A 45 9.71 7.29 -13.93
CA VAL A 45 8.26 7.20 -13.66
C VAL A 45 7.75 5.75 -13.66
N PRO A 46 8.01 4.91 -14.68
CA PRO A 46 7.60 3.51 -14.66
C PRO A 46 8.15 2.71 -13.46
N GLY A 47 9.43 2.88 -13.14
CA GLY A 47 10.09 2.22 -12.00
C GLY A 47 9.50 2.68 -10.66
N GLY A 48 9.21 3.97 -10.54
CA GLY A 48 8.44 4.55 -9.44
C GLY A 48 7.14 3.83 -9.19
N PHE A 49 6.26 3.77 -10.20
CA PHE A 49 4.97 3.11 -10.06
C PHE A 49 5.10 1.61 -9.72
N ALA A 50 6.09 0.91 -10.26
CA ALA A 50 6.34 -0.48 -9.94
C ALA A 50 6.73 -0.67 -8.45
N ILE A 51 7.68 0.12 -7.95
CA ILE A 51 8.11 0.06 -6.55
C ILE A 51 7.01 0.52 -5.60
N GLY A 52 6.31 1.61 -5.92
CA GLY A 52 5.16 2.08 -5.15
C GLY A 52 4.05 1.03 -5.08
N GLY A 53 3.71 0.40 -6.21
CA GLY A 53 2.70 -0.66 -6.26
C GLY A 53 3.10 -1.88 -5.43
N LEU A 54 4.38 -2.26 -5.43
CA LEU A 54 4.90 -3.33 -4.59
C LEU A 54 4.81 -2.97 -3.10
N ALA A 55 5.20 -1.74 -2.71
CA ALA A 55 5.06 -1.26 -1.33
C ALA A 55 3.60 -1.27 -0.86
N TYR A 56 2.68 -0.78 -1.70
CA TYR A 56 1.24 -0.85 -1.44
C TYR A 56 0.77 -2.28 -1.16
N ALA A 57 1.13 -3.21 -2.05
CA ALA A 57 0.69 -4.60 -1.98
C ALA A 57 1.21 -5.29 -0.71
N LEU A 58 2.47 -5.03 -0.33
CA LEU A 58 3.07 -5.57 0.87
C LEU A 58 2.38 -5.04 2.14
N VAL A 59 2.18 -3.73 2.26
CA VAL A 59 1.53 -3.12 3.44
C VAL A 59 0.08 -3.58 3.54
N PHE A 60 -0.67 -3.47 2.45
CA PHE A 60 -2.06 -3.90 2.41
C PHE A 60 -2.22 -5.39 2.75
N GLY A 61 -1.36 -6.23 2.17
CA GLY A 61 -1.35 -7.68 2.41
C GLY A 61 -0.99 -8.02 3.86
N TYR A 62 0.05 -7.39 4.40
CA TYR A 62 0.49 -7.57 5.78
C TYR A 62 -0.61 -7.20 6.79
N GLU A 63 -1.20 -6.02 6.66
CA GLU A 63 -2.27 -5.58 7.55
C GLU A 63 -3.50 -6.49 7.45
N THR A 64 -3.84 -6.93 6.23
CA THR A 64 -4.93 -7.89 6.02
C THR A 64 -4.65 -9.21 6.73
N LEU A 65 -3.43 -9.71 6.66
CA LEU A 65 -3.02 -10.95 7.31
C LEU A 65 -3.05 -10.81 8.83
N MET A 66 -2.54 -9.70 9.36
CA MET A 66 -2.53 -9.43 10.81
C MET A 66 -3.94 -9.27 11.37
N TRP A 67 -4.84 -8.59 10.65
CA TRP A 67 -6.24 -8.53 11.03
C TRP A 67 -6.85 -9.93 11.13
N ARG A 68 -6.64 -10.77 10.10
CA ARG A 68 -7.17 -12.14 10.08
C ARG A 68 -6.65 -13.00 11.22
N ARG A 69 -5.38 -12.81 11.60
CA ARG A 69 -4.75 -13.51 12.73
C ARG A 69 -5.35 -13.11 14.07
N ASN A 70 -5.64 -11.82 14.27
CA ASN A 70 -6.07 -11.30 15.57
C ASN A 70 -7.59 -11.29 15.77
N HIS A 71 -8.38 -11.21 14.69
CA HIS A 71 -9.83 -10.99 14.76
C HIS A 71 -10.66 -12.02 13.98
N GLY A 72 -10.02 -12.98 13.29
CA GLY A 72 -10.71 -13.86 12.36
C GLY A 72 -11.07 -13.16 11.03
N ARG A 73 -11.95 -13.77 10.23
CA ARG A 73 -12.31 -13.27 8.89
C ARG A 73 -12.95 -11.88 8.93
#